data_AF-A0A938V3P5-F1
#
_entry.id   AF-A0A938V3P5-F1
#
_cell.length_a   1.000
_cell.length_b   1.000
_cell.length_c   1.000
_cell.angle_alpha   90.00
_cell.angle_beta   90.00
_cell.angle_gamma   90.00
#
_symmetry.space_group_name_H-M   'P 1'
#
loop_
_entity.id
_entity.type
_entity.pdbx_description
1 polymer ?
#
loop_
_entity_poly.entity_id
_entity_poly.type
_entity_poly.pdbx_seq_one_letter_code
_entity_poly.pdbx_strand_id
1 'polypeptide(L)'
;MRRNVTLSLEEDVIRRVRVLAARRGESISALLRSELERLVAEEDRFLKASESALKRLKRGRHLGGLPLPTREELHDRENLR
;
A
#
# COMPACT_ATOMS: atom_id res chain seq x y z
N MET A 1 -13.39 -8.92 17.56
CA MET A 1 -13.64 -8.21 18.85
C MET A 1 -13.03 -6.82 18.77
N ARG A 2 -13.65 -5.79 19.35
CA ARG A 2 -13.06 -4.44 19.44
C ARG A 2 -12.39 -4.25 20.80
N ARG A 3 -11.22 -3.62 20.83
CA ARG A 3 -10.50 -3.23 22.06
C ARG A 3 -10.34 -1.72 22.09
N ASN A 4 -10.53 -1.12 23.26
CA ASN A 4 -10.32 0.31 23.46
C ASN A 4 -8.85 0.57 23.78
N VAL A 5 -8.30 1.64 23.23
CA VAL A 5 -6.93 2.10 23.48
C VAL A 5 -7.01 3.55 23.94
N THR A 6 -6.38 3.87 25.06
CA THR A 6 -6.24 5.24 25.56
C THR A 6 -4.92 5.81 25.05
N LEU A 7 -4.96 7.01 24.48
CA LEU A 7 -3.80 7.73 23.95
C LEU A 7 -3.66 9.06 24.67
N SER A 8 -2.47 9.31 25.23
CA SER A 8 -2.09 10.64 25.71
C SER A 8 -1.47 11.40 24.56
N LEU A 9 -2.02 12.56 24.23
CA LEU A 9 -1.56 13.45 23.17
C LEU A 9 -1.46 14.86 23.74
N GLU A 10 -0.55 15.65 23.19
CA GLU A 10 -0.45 17.08 23.52
C GLU A 10 -1.76 17.82 23.22
N GLU A 11 -2.08 18.81 24.06
CA GLU A 11 -3.31 19.62 23.98
C GLU A 11 -3.47 20.26 22.58
N ASP A 12 -2.37 20.74 22.00
CA ASP A 12 -2.36 21.38 20.70
C ASP A 12 -2.70 20.39 19.57
N VAL A 13 -2.27 19.13 19.70
CA VAL A 13 -2.58 18.04 18.77
C VAL A 13 -4.06 17.72 18.84
N ILE A 14 -4.61 17.53 20.04
CA ILE A 14 -6.05 17.27 20.23
C ILE A 14 -6.91 18.36 19.60
N ARG A 15 -6.54 19.64 19.80
CA ARG A 15 -7.25 20.77 19.19
C ARG A 15 -7.25 20.71 17.67
N ARG A 16 -6.10 20.42 17.05
CA ARG A 16 -5.98 20.32 15.59
C ARG A 16 -6.74 19.11 15.04
N VAL A 17 -6.67 17.98 15.71
CA VAL A 17 -7.40 16.76 15.34
C VAL A 17 -8.90 16.98 15.41
N ARG A 18 -9.41 17.68 16.43
CA ARG A 18 -10.83 18.05 16.52
C ARG A 18 -11.30 18.86 15.32
N VAL A 19 -10.54 19.88 14.93
CA VAL A 19 -10.87 20.71 13.76
C VAL A 19 -10.86 19.87 12.48
N LEU A 20 -9.86 18.98 12.33
CA LEU A 20 -9.76 18.10 11.17
C LEU A 20 -10.94 17.13 11.08
N ALA A 21 -11.28 16.47 12.19
CA ALA A 21 -12.39 15.53 12.26
C ALA A 21 -13.73 16.22 11.94
N ALA A 22 -13.95 17.41 12.51
CA ALA A 22 -15.14 18.22 12.23
C ALA A 22 -15.24 18.62 10.75
N ARG A 23 -14.13 19.03 10.12
CA ARG A 23 -14.08 19.33 8.67
C ARG A 23 -14.44 18.13 7.80
N ARG A 24 -14.17 16.91 8.26
CA ARG A 24 -14.47 15.66 7.56
C ARG A 24 -15.85 15.08 7.93
N GLY A 25 -16.57 15.69 8.87
CA GLY A 25 -17.84 15.14 9.37
C GLY A 25 -17.68 13.86 10.18
N GLU A 26 -16.50 13.63 10.77
CA GLU A 26 -16.15 12.40 11.48
C GLU A 26 -15.89 12.66 12.97
N SER A 27 -16.01 11.63 13.80
CA SER A 27 -15.51 11.69 15.18
C SER A 27 -14.00 11.49 15.22
N ILE A 28 -13.33 11.95 16.28
CA ILE A 28 -11.89 11.73 16.48
C ILE A 28 -11.56 10.23 16.46
N SER A 29 -12.36 9.41 17.14
CA SER A 29 -12.15 7.96 17.19
C SER A 29 -12.35 7.28 15.83
N ALA A 30 -13.25 7.79 14.98
CA ALA A 30 -13.43 7.29 13.62
C ALA A 30 -12.23 7.68 12.75
N LEU A 31 -11.79 8.93 12.81
CA LEU A 31 -10.62 9.43 12.10
C LEU A 31 -9.37 8.63 12.45
N LEU A 32 -9.06 8.48 13.75
CA LEU A 32 -7.90 7.72 14.23
C LEU A 32 -7.97 6.25 13.82
N ARG A 33 -9.16 5.64 13.86
CA ARG A 33 -9.34 4.26 13.42
C ARG A 33 -9.02 4.10 11.94
N SER A 34 -9.56 4.97 11.10
CA SER A 34 -9.32 4.92 9.65
C SER A 34 -7.84 5.08 9.32
N GLU A 35 -7.14 5.95 10.05
CA GLU A 35 -5.72 6.18 9.84
C GLU A 35 -4.86 5.00 10.29
N LEU A 36 -5.19 4.38 11.42
CA LEU A 36 -4.52 3.15 11.87
C LEU A 36 -4.76 1.98 10.91
N GLU A 37 -5.99 1.81 10.43
CA GLU A 37 -6.32 0.79 9.42
C GLU A 37 -5.55 1.03 8.12
N ARG A 38 -5.43 2.29 7.69
CA ARG A 38 -4.64 2.67 6.51
C ARG A 38 -3.16 2.32 6.67
N LEU A 39 -2.55 2.64 7.82
CA LEU A 39 -1.15 2.34 8.11
C LEU A 39 -0.86 0.83 8.08
N VAL A 40 -1.71 0.03 8.73
CA VAL A 40 -1.56 -1.44 8.71
C VAL A 40 -1.75 -1.99 7.30
N ALA A 41 -2.74 -1.49 6.56
CA ALA A 41 -3.00 -1.94 5.20
C ALA A 41 -1.86 -1.55 4.22
N GLU A 42 -1.16 -0.45 4.46
CA GLU A 42 0.02 -0.06 3.69
C GLU A 42 1.19 -1.03 3.91
N GLU A 43 1.49 -1.34 5.17
CA GLU A 43 2.54 -2.29 5.53
C GLU A 43 2.23 -3.70 4.97
N ASP A 44 1.01 -4.19 5.16
CA ASP A 44 0.58 -5.50 4.67
C ASP A 44 0.67 -5.60 3.14
N ARG A 45 0.32 -4.52 2.42
CA ARG A 45 0.42 -4.47 0.96
C ARG A 45 1.87 -4.57 0.52
N PHE A 46 2.77 -3.84 1.17
CA PHE A 46 4.20 -3.90 0.87
C PHE A 46 4.76 -5.31 1.09
N LEU A 47 4.49 -5.90 2.25
CA LEU A 47 4.97 -7.24 2.60
C LEU A 47 4.45 -8.31 1.62
N LYS A 48 3.15 -8.29 1.30
CA LYS A 48 2.55 -9.22 0.33
C LYS A 48 3.12 -9.05 -1.08
N ALA A 49 3.36 -7.81 -1.51
CA ALA A 49 3.97 -7.53 -2.81
C ALA A 49 5.41 -8.04 -2.87
N SER A 50 6.19 -7.82 -1.81
CA SER A 50 7.56 -8.31 -1.67
C SER A 50 7.63 -9.84 -1.71
N GLU A 51 6.80 -10.52 -0.90
CA GLU A 51 6.71 -11.98 -0.89
C GLU A 51 6.34 -12.53 -2.28
N SER A 52 5.34 -11.92 -2.92
CA SER A 52 4.90 -12.31 -4.26
C SER A 52 5.99 -12.14 -5.32
N ALA A 53 6.76 -11.04 -5.26
CA ALA A 53 7.88 -10.79 -6.15
C ALA A 53 9.00 -11.84 -5.95
N LEU A 54 9.38 -12.10 -4.70
CA LEU A 54 10.39 -13.13 -4.37
C LEU A 54 9.94 -14.52 -4.82
N LYS A 55 8.66 -14.87 -4.63
CA LYS A 55 8.11 -16.14 -5.10
C LYS A 55 8.16 -16.27 -6.63
N ARG A 56 7.90 -15.19 -7.37
CA ARG A 56 8.03 -15.14 -8.84
C ARG A 56 9.48 -15.34 -9.28
N LEU A 57 10.44 -14.71 -8.60
CA LEU A 57 11.86 -14.88 -8.87
C LEU A 57 12.31 -16.32 -8.62
N LYS A 58 11.96 -16.89 -7.46
CA LYS A 58 12.30 -18.28 -7.10
C LYS A 58 11.70 -19.30 -8.06
N ARG A 59 10.46 -19.11 -8.50
CA ARG A 59 9.81 -19.99 -9.48
C ARG A 59 10.51 -19.93 -10.84
N GLY A 60 11.06 -18.79 -11.21
CA GLY A 60 11.53 -18.52 -12.56
C GLY A 60 10.40 -18.51 -13.59
N ARG A 61 10.71 -18.10 -14.81
CA ARG A 61 9.80 -18.17 -15.97
C ARG A 61 10.58 -18.80 -17.11
N HIS A 62 9.95 -19.72 -17.84
CA HIS A 62 10.48 -20.19 -19.11
C HIS A 62 10.31 -19.06 -20.13
N LEU A 63 11.38 -18.30 -20.39
CA LEU A 63 11.38 -17.10 -21.25
C LEU A 63 11.32 -17.44 -22.74
N GLY A 64 10.65 -18.54 -23.11
CA GLY A 64 10.45 -18.98 -24.49
C GLY A 64 11.67 -19.58 -25.20
N GLY A 65 12.89 -19.48 -24.62
CA GLY A 65 14.11 -20.12 -25.16
C GLY A 65 14.59 -19.59 -26.52
N LEU A 66 13.89 -18.60 -27.08
CA LEU A 66 14.23 -17.91 -28.32
C LEU A 66 15.27 -16.80 -28.05
N PRO A 67 16.00 -16.35 -29.08
CA PRO A 67 16.82 -15.14 -28.98
C PRO A 67 15.99 -13.99 -28.40
N LEU A 68 16.56 -13.25 -27.44
CA LEU A 68 15.90 -12.06 -26.90
C LEU A 68 15.76 -11.01 -28.02
N PRO A 69 14.58 -10.39 -28.18
CA PRO A 69 14.42 -9.31 -29.14
C PRO A 69 15.32 -8.12 -28.77
N THR A 70 15.72 -7.37 -29.79
CA THR A 70 16.40 -6.08 -29.62
C THR A 70 15.48 -5.08 -28.91
N ARG A 71 16.08 -4.01 -28.39
CA ARG A 71 15.33 -2.94 -27.71
C ARG A 71 14.33 -2.30 -28.67
N GLU A 72 14.74 -2.08 -29.92
CA GLU A 72 13.96 -1.46 -30.98
C GLU A 72 12.74 -2.32 -31.32
N GLU A 73 12.92 -3.64 -31.51
CA GLU A 73 11.79 -4.57 -31.78
C GLU A 73 10.76 -4.61 -30.64
N LEU A 74 11.20 -4.48 -29.38
CA LEU A 74 10.29 -4.38 -28.22
C LEU A 74 9.57 -3.03 -28.17
N HIS A 75 10.26 -1.94 -28.52
CA HIS A 75 9.73 -0.59 -28.50
C HIS A 75 8.63 -0.41 -29.56
N ASP A 76 8.84 -0.97 -30.75
CA ASP A 76 7.93 -0.81 -31.89
C ASP A 76 6.72 -1.76 -31.80
N ARG A 77 6.77 -2.74 -30.88
CA ARG A 77 5.68 -3.66 -30.50
C ARG A 77 5.08 -4.46 -31.66
N GLU A 78 5.74 -4.53 -32.82
CA GLU A 78 5.26 -5.24 -34.00
C GLU A 78 5.01 -6.73 -33.72
N ASN A 79 5.78 -7.31 -32.79
CA ASN A 79 5.73 -8.73 -32.42
C ASN A 79 5.08 -9.00 -31.04
N LEU A 80 4.38 -8.03 -30.43
CA LEU A 80 3.79 -8.15 -29.08
C LEU A 80 2.26 -8.36 -29.07
N ARG A 81 1.72 -9.11 -30.04
CA ARG A 81 0.29 -9.49 -30.09
C ARG A 81 0.06 -10.96 -29.82
#